data_AF-A0A661T2D3-F1
#
_entry.id   AF-A0A661T2D3-F1
#
_cell.length_a   1.000
_cell.length_b   1.000
_cell.length_c   1.000
_cell.angle_alpha   90.00
_cell.angle_beta   90.00
_cell.angle_gamma   90.00
#
_symmetry.space_group_name_H-M   'P 1'
#
loop_
_entity.id
_entity.type
_entity.pdbx_description
1 polymer ?
#
loop_
_entity_poly.entity_id
_entity_poly.type
_entity_poly.pdbx_seq_one_letter_code
_entity_poly.pdbx_strand_id
1 'polypeptide(L)'
;MRNFHRPFADTFLNFQPLKPCFIQNRRLLCAGLLSLLAVDFLQLLIPLILKRAVDLLTLAAPDTRRLLLLSASIFGIALGMAAFRYLWRLLILGHSRKVEEGLRNRLYGHLQRLSFSFYQQAKTGDLMARAINDINGVRMATGMGLVALVDGLVLGSAAIGFMLAISVKLTLISLIPAPVVVVFSRILTKRMSAGFDAVQKTFSGVTERVREAFSGIRVIKAYHREDWQYGKVAEQGRRYIDENLRLAKTLGLFFPMMAVF
;
A
#
# COMPACT_ATOMS: atom_id res chain seq x y z
N MET A 1 -27.46 6.73 3.20
CA MET A 1 -26.62 5.65 3.77
C MET A 1 -26.82 4.41 2.90
N ARG A 2 -25.83 4.05 2.06
CA ARG A 2 -25.92 2.90 1.14
C ARG A 2 -25.08 1.77 1.76
N ASN A 3 -25.73 0.65 2.08
CA ASN A 3 -25.13 -0.51 2.75
C ASN A 3 -23.92 -1.05 1.94
N PHE A 4 -22.71 -0.89 2.49
CA PHE A 4 -21.46 -1.50 2.00
C PHE A 4 -21.30 -2.93 2.57
N HIS A 5 -22.29 -3.79 2.31
CA HIS A 5 -22.13 -5.24 2.45
C HIS A 5 -22.34 -5.85 1.07
N ARG A 6 -21.40 -5.58 0.15
CA ARG A 6 -21.22 -6.47 -1.00
C ARG A 6 -20.32 -7.62 -0.57
N PRO A 7 -20.68 -8.89 -0.82
CA PRO A 7 -19.83 -10.02 -0.50
C PRO A 7 -18.48 -9.89 -1.23
N PHE A 8 -17.39 -10.27 -0.55
CA PHE A 8 -16.02 -10.20 -1.09
C PHE A 8 -15.89 -10.87 -2.47
N ALA A 9 -16.74 -11.86 -2.76
CA ALA A 9 -16.86 -12.55 -4.05
C ALA A 9 -17.18 -11.61 -5.25
N ASP A 10 -18.01 -10.59 -5.07
CA ASP A 10 -18.36 -9.64 -6.15
C ASP A 10 -17.19 -8.73 -6.54
N THR A 11 -16.20 -8.60 -5.66
CA THR A 11 -14.98 -7.82 -5.94
C THR A 11 -14.15 -8.49 -7.02
N PHE A 12 -14.13 -9.83 -7.07
CA PHE A 12 -13.37 -10.57 -8.08
C PHE A 12 -13.99 -10.50 -9.48
N LEU A 13 -15.31 -10.32 -9.59
CA LEU A 13 -15.99 -10.09 -10.88
C LEU A 13 -15.51 -8.79 -11.55
N ASN A 14 -15.13 -7.77 -10.78
CA ASN A 14 -14.60 -6.50 -11.31
C ASN A 14 -13.20 -6.62 -11.93
N PHE A 15 -12.47 -7.72 -11.71
CA PHE A 15 -11.17 -7.97 -12.35
C PHE A 15 -11.29 -8.70 -13.70
N GLN A 16 -12.50 -9.13 -14.10
CA GLN A 16 -12.71 -9.76 -15.40
C GLN A 16 -12.16 -8.96 -16.60
N PRO A 17 -12.29 -7.61 -16.65
CA PRO A 17 -11.75 -6.81 -17.75
C PRO A 17 -10.22 -6.81 -17.85
N LEU A 18 -9.53 -7.24 -16.77
CA LEU A 18 -8.06 -7.33 -16.68
C LEU A 18 -7.54 -8.73 -17.05
N LYS A 19 -8.39 -9.77 -17.02
CA LYS A 19 -8.03 -11.14 -17.41
C LYS A 19 -7.26 -11.25 -18.72
N PRO A 20 -7.62 -10.53 -19.81
CA PRO A 20 -6.91 -10.64 -21.08
C PRO A 20 -5.43 -10.24 -20.95
N CYS A 21 -5.15 -9.18 -20.18
CA CYS A 21 -3.78 -8.69 -19.97
C CYS A 21 -2.93 -9.72 -19.20
N PHE A 22 -3.50 -10.36 -18.19
CA PHE A 22 -2.85 -11.42 -17.41
C PHE A 22 -2.60 -12.68 -18.25
N ILE A 23 -3.56 -13.09 -19.07
CA ILE A 23 -3.44 -14.30 -19.91
C ILE A 23 -2.38 -14.11 -20.99
N GLN A 24 -2.33 -12.93 -21.63
CA GLN A 24 -1.38 -12.65 -22.71
C GLN A 24 0.08 -12.70 -22.25
N ASN A 25 0.38 -12.28 -21.02
CA ASN A 25 1.74 -12.25 -20.46
C ASN A 25 1.99 -13.31 -19.39
N ARG A 26 1.17 -14.37 -19.31
CA ARG A 26 1.24 -15.38 -18.23
C ARG A 26 2.63 -15.98 -18.02
N ARG A 27 3.38 -16.24 -19.10
CA ARG A 27 4.73 -16.83 -19.01
C ARG A 27 5.74 -15.91 -18.35
N LEU A 28 5.73 -14.62 -18.73
CA LEU A 28 6.58 -13.59 -18.14
C LEU A 28 6.21 -13.32 -16.69
N LEU A 29 4.91 -13.31 -16.39
CA LEU A 29 4.43 -13.14 -15.02
C LEU A 29 4.83 -14.33 -14.14
N CYS A 30 4.66 -15.58 -14.62
CA CYS A 30 5.13 -16.76 -13.91
C CYS A 30 6.65 -16.74 -13.69
N ALA A 31 7.44 -16.36 -14.70
CA ALA A 31 8.89 -16.22 -14.54
C ALA A 31 9.26 -15.13 -13.51
N GLY A 32 8.50 -14.03 -13.48
CA GLY A 32 8.64 -12.98 -12.47
C GLY A 32 8.33 -13.49 -11.07
N LEU A 33 7.22 -14.21 -10.89
CA LEU A 33 6.83 -14.82 -9.62
C LEU A 33 7.84 -15.87 -9.16
N LEU A 34 8.34 -16.73 -10.05
CA LEU A 34 9.39 -17.69 -9.71
C LEU A 34 10.69 -16.99 -9.29
N SER A 35 11.05 -15.89 -9.95
CA SER A 35 12.21 -15.09 -9.58
C SER A 35 12.01 -14.40 -8.22
N LEU A 36 10.80 -13.95 -7.90
CA LEU A 36 10.45 -13.41 -6.59
C LEU A 36 10.61 -14.47 -5.50
N LEU A 37 10.04 -15.66 -5.70
CA LEU A 37 10.17 -16.80 -4.80
C LEU A 37 11.63 -17.23 -4.59
N ALA A 38 12.45 -17.15 -5.64
CA ALA A 38 13.88 -17.41 -5.54
C ALA A 38 14.60 -16.39 -4.64
N VAL A 39 14.23 -15.10 -4.71
CA VAL A 39 14.76 -14.08 -3.80
C VAL A 39 14.37 -14.40 -2.36
N ASP A 40 13.11 -14.73 -2.11
CA ASP A 40 12.60 -15.07 -0.77
C ASP A 40 13.35 -16.26 -0.18
N PHE A 41 13.54 -17.32 -0.97
CA PHE A 41 14.29 -18.50 -0.54
C PHE A 41 15.75 -18.17 -0.23
N LEU A 42 16.44 -17.46 -1.13
CA LEU A 42 17.83 -17.05 -0.94
C LEU A 42 17.99 -16.16 0.31
N GLN A 43 17.03 -15.28 0.57
CA GLN A 43 17.03 -14.42 1.75
C GLN A 43 16.94 -15.23 3.05
N LEU A 44 16.17 -16.33 3.06
CA LEU A 44 16.03 -17.23 4.20
C LEU A 44 17.29 -18.08 4.46
N LEU A 45 18.18 -18.24 3.47
CA LEU A 45 19.45 -18.96 3.67
C LEU A 45 20.47 -18.16 4.48
N ILE A 46 20.41 -16.83 4.45
CA ILE A 46 21.39 -15.96 5.12
C ILE A 46 21.44 -16.22 6.64
N PRO A 47 20.30 -16.24 7.39
CA PRO A 47 20.31 -16.58 8.81
C PRO A 47 20.90 -17.96 9.13
N LEU A 48 20.73 -18.96 8.25
CA LEU A 48 21.29 -20.31 8.47
C LEU A 48 22.82 -20.31 8.36
N ILE A 49 23.36 -19.55 7.41
CA ILE A 49 24.81 -19.40 7.25
C ILE A 49 25.37 -18.61 8.43
N LEU A 50 24.67 -17.56 8.85
CA LEU A 50 25.06 -16.77 10.02
C LEU A 50 25.06 -17.63 11.29
N LYS A 51 24.05 -18.47 11.50
CA LYS A 51 24.02 -19.45 12.61
C LYS A 51 25.27 -20.34 12.59
N ARG A 52 25.60 -20.94 11.44
CA ARG A 52 26.80 -21.79 11.30
C ARG A 52 28.10 -21.03 11.57
N ALA A 53 28.18 -19.76 11.16
CA ALA A 53 29.35 -18.93 11.43
C ALA A 53 29.51 -18.67 12.94
N VAL A 54 28.42 -18.37 13.64
CA VAL A 54 28.43 -18.15 15.10
C VAL A 54 28.78 -19.45 15.85
N ASP A 55 28.19 -20.58 15.45
CA ASP A 55 28.47 -21.89 16.05
C ASP A 55 29.96 -22.28 15.89
N LEU A 56 30.56 -22.00 14.72
CA LEU A 56 31.99 -22.26 14.48
C LEU A 56 32.93 -21.39 15.33
N LEU A 57 32.55 -20.14 15.60
CA LEU A 57 33.34 -19.22 16.43
C LEU A 57 33.24 -19.54 17.92
N THR A 58 32.14 -20.16 18.36
CA THR A 58 31.84 -20.40 19.78
C THR A 58 32.17 -21.82 20.23
N LEU A 59 31.94 -22.83 19.39
CA LEU A 59 32.07 -24.24 19.75
C LEU A 59 33.35 -24.89 19.20
N ALA A 60 34.00 -24.28 18.21
CA ALA A 60 35.19 -24.81 17.56
C ALA A 60 36.35 -23.80 17.57
N ALA A 61 37.57 -24.28 17.34
CA ALA A 61 38.72 -23.40 17.15
C ALA A 61 38.49 -22.55 15.88
N PRO A 62 38.79 -21.24 15.92
CA PRO A 62 38.55 -20.34 14.80
C PRO A 62 39.36 -20.77 13.57
N ASP A 63 38.66 -21.27 12.54
CA ASP A 63 39.22 -21.61 11.24
C ASP A 63 38.90 -20.48 10.24
N THR A 64 39.90 -19.61 10.00
CA THR A 64 39.81 -18.49 9.06
C THR A 64 39.35 -18.92 7.67
N ARG A 65 39.74 -20.10 7.21
CA ARG A 65 39.37 -20.60 5.88
C ARG A 65 37.88 -20.91 5.80
N ARG A 66 37.31 -21.53 6.84
CA ARG A 66 35.85 -21.79 6.92
C ARG A 66 35.05 -20.50 7.01
N LEU A 67 35.53 -19.52 7.77
CA LEU A 67 34.88 -18.21 7.88
C LEU A 67 34.89 -17.45 6.55
N LEU A 68 36.00 -17.51 5.80
CA LEU A 68 36.09 -16.94 4.45
C LEU A 68 35.13 -17.63 3.48
N LEU A 69 35.01 -18.96 3.54
CA LEU A 69 34.06 -19.70 2.69
C LEU A 69 32.59 -19.34 3.02
N LEU A 70 32.25 -19.21 4.29
CA LEU A 70 30.90 -18.77 4.70
C LEU A 70 30.64 -17.33 4.24
N SER A 71 31.60 -16.43 4.40
CA SER A 71 31.49 -15.04 3.94
C SER A 71 31.33 -14.96 2.41
N ALA A 72 32.12 -15.74 1.67
CA ALA A 72 32.00 -15.86 0.21
C ALA A 72 30.64 -16.43 -0.20
N SER A 73 30.09 -17.39 0.56
CA SER A 73 28.75 -17.93 0.29
C SER A 73 27.64 -16.90 0.50
N ILE A 74 27.73 -16.05 1.54
CA ILE A 74 26.81 -14.93 1.76
C ILE A 74 26.90 -13.94 0.58
N PHE A 75 28.11 -13.61 0.15
CA PHE A 75 28.31 -12.72 -0.99
C PHE A 75 27.72 -13.30 -2.29
N GLY A 76 27.93 -14.59 -2.56
CA GLY A 76 27.33 -15.28 -3.70
C GLY A 76 25.79 -15.29 -3.67
N ILE A 77 25.21 -15.54 -2.49
CA ILE A 77 23.76 -15.46 -2.29
C ILE A 77 23.26 -14.02 -2.52
N ALA A 78 23.95 -13.01 -2.00
CA ALA A 78 23.58 -11.61 -2.19
C ALA A 78 23.59 -11.21 -3.67
N LEU A 79 24.58 -11.69 -4.44
CA LEU A 79 24.64 -11.46 -5.89
C LEU A 79 23.49 -12.16 -6.62
N GLY A 80 23.18 -13.41 -6.26
CA GLY A 80 22.03 -14.15 -6.78
C GLY A 80 20.71 -13.42 -6.47
N MET A 81 20.54 -12.94 -5.24
CA MET A 81 19.39 -12.13 -4.84
C MET A 81 19.29 -10.85 -5.66
N ALA A 82 20.40 -10.16 -5.92
CA ALA A 82 20.39 -8.96 -6.75
C ALA A 82 19.92 -9.26 -8.19
N ALA A 83 20.42 -10.34 -8.78
CA ALA A 83 20.05 -10.77 -10.13
C ALA A 83 18.55 -11.14 -10.22
N PHE A 84 18.06 -12.01 -9.32
CA PHE A 84 16.64 -12.38 -9.29
C PHE A 84 15.74 -11.19 -8.94
N ARG A 85 16.23 -10.27 -8.09
CA ARG A 85 15.50 -9.04 -7.74
C ARG A 85 15.33 -8.11 -8.93
N TYR A 86 16.37 -7.98 -9.74
CA TYR A 86 16.29 -7.25 -10.99
C TYR A 86 15.31 -7.92 -11.96
N LEU A 87 15.39 -9.24 -12.10
CA LEU A 87 14.55 -10.02 -13.01
C LEU A 87 13.06 -9.94 -12.65
N TRP A 88 12.68 -10.21 -11.39
CA TRP A 88 11.27 -10.12 -11.00
C TRP A 88 10.76 -8.69 -11.12
N ARG A 89 11.58 -7.68 -10.79
CA ARG A 89 11.19 -6.26 -10.90
C ARG A 89 10.87 -5.89 -12.35
N LEU A 90 11.73 -6.29 -13.28
CA LEU A 90 11.49 -6.08 -14.71
C LEU A 90 10.21 -6.77 -15.18
N LEU A 91 10.02 -8.04 -14.80
CA LEU A 91 8.90 -8.85 -15.30
C LEU A 91 7.56 -8.43 -14.69
N ILE A 92 7.49 -8.26 -13.37
CA ILE A 92 6.25 -7.92 -12.65
C ILE A 92 5.90 -6.44 -12.82
N LEU A 93 6.85 -5.51 -12.59
CA LEU A 93 6.54 -4.08 -12.76
C LEU A 93 6.39 -3.72 -14.25
N GLY A 94 7.15 -4.35 -15.14
CA GLY A 94 6.96 -4.21 -16.58
C GLY A 94 5.57 -4.69 -17.03
N HIS A 95 5.10 -5.83 -16.50
CA HIS A 95 3.74 -6.30 -16.75
C HIS A 95 2.68 -5.29 -16.28
N SER A 96 2.82 -4.77 -15.06
CA SER A 96 1.95 -3.74 -14.49
C SER A 96 1.88 -2.48 -15.37
N ARG A 97 3.00 -2.05 -15.96
CA ARG A 97 3.03 -0.93 -16.92
C ARG A 97 2.28 -1.22 -18.22
N LYS A 98 2.40 -2.43 -18.77
CA LYS A 98 1.61 -2.84 -19.95
C LYS A 98 0.11 -2.87 -19.66
N VAL A 99 -0.29 -3.26 -18.44
CA VAL A 99 -1.68 -3.20 -18.00
C VAL A 99 -2.17 -1.74 -17.95
N GLU A 100 -1.37 -0.83 -17.37
CA GLU A 100 -1.66 0.61 -17.36
C GLU A 100 -1.85 1.16 -18.78
N GLU A 101 -0.92 0.87 -19.68
CA GLU A 101 -0.96 1.32 -21.07
C GLU A 101 -2.23 0.81 -21.78
N GLY A 102 -2.52 -0.49 -21.67
CA GLY A 102 -3.71 -1.10 -22.26
C GLY A 102 -5.01 -0.49 -21.73
N LEU A 103 -5.09 -0.18 -20.43
CA LEU A 103 -6.26 0.49 -19.85
C LEU A 103 -6.40 1.92 -20.34
N ARG A 104 -5.31 2.70 -20.39
CA ARG A 104 -5.33 4.07 -20.91
C ARG A 104 -5.77 4.10 -22.37
N ASN A 105 -5.24 3.22 -23.20
CA ASN A 105 -5.58 3.14 -24.62
C ASN A 105 -7.06 2.75 -24.83
N ARG A 106 -7.59 1.80 -24.04
CA ARG A 106 -9.00 1.41 -24.09
C ARG A 106 -9.92 2.54 -23.62
N LEU A 107 -9.58 3.20 -22.51
CA LEU A 107 -10.35 4.33 -22.00
C LEU A 107 -10.37 5.47 -23.02
N TYR A 108 -9.21 5.86 -23.53
CA TYR A 108 -9.08 6.92 -24.51
C TYR A 108 -9.82 6.61 -25.83
N GLY A 109 -9.69 5.38 -26.33
CA GLY A 109 -10.43 4.94 -27.52
C GLY A 109 -11.94 4.89 -27.32
N HIS A 110 -12.41 4.58 -26.10
CA HIS A 110 -13.84 4.63 -25.78
C HIS A 110 -14.34 6.07 -25.69
N LEU A 111 -13.59 6.96 -25.03
CA LEU A 111 -13.92 8.39 -24.93
C LEU A 111 -14.11 9.01 -26.32
N GLN A 112 -13.24 8.73 -27.28
CA GLN A 112 -13.37 9.26 -28.65
C GLN A 112 -14.65 8.85 -29.39
N ARG A 113 -15.33 7.77 -28.96
CA ARG A 113 -16.54 7.25 -29.60
C ARG A 113 -17.83 7.65 -28.86
N LEU A 114 -17.72 8.29 -27.70
CA LEU A 114 -18.88 8.71 -26.92
C LEU A 114 -19.56 9.92 -27.57
N SER A 115 -20.88 9.99 -27.43
CA SER A 115 -21.68 11.07 -27.99
C SER A 115 -21.43 12.39 -27.24
N PHE A 116 -21.70 13.51 -27.91
CA PHE A 116 -21.64 14.84 -27.30
C PHE A 116 -22.48 14.96 -26.02
N SER A 117 -23.63 14.27 -25.96
CA SER A 117 -24.51 14.23 -24.78
C SER A 117 -23.81 13.69 -23.53
N PHE A 118 -22.90 12.72 -23.67
CA PHE A 118 -22.10 12.24 -22.55
C PHE A 118 -21.21 13.35 -21.98
N TYR A 119 -20.56 14.12 -22.85
CA TYR A 119 -19.65 15.20 -22.46
C TYR A 119 -20.36 16.41 -21.85
N GLN A 120 -21.64 16.59 -22.12
CA GLN A 120 -22.47 17.60 -21.44
C GLN A 120 -22.70 17.25 -19.96
N GLN A 121 -22.65 15.97 -19.59
CA GLN A 121 -22.90 15.50 -18.23
C GLN A 121 -21.59 15.14 -17.49
N ALA A 122 -20.55 14.73 -18.21
CA ALA A 122 -19.28 14.31 -17.64
C ALA A 122 -18.30 15.49 -17.51
N LYS A 123 -17.84 15.75 -16.27
CA LYS A 123 -16.81 16.77 -16.03
C LYS A 123 -15.44 16.28 -16.52
N THR A 124 -14.72 17.12 -17.27
CA THR A 124 -13.35 16.81 -17.75
C THR A 124 -12.41 16.40 -16.63
N GLY A 125 -12.51 17.04 -15.45
CA GLY A 125 -11.72 16.69 -14.27
C GLY A 125 -11.97 15.26 -13.78
N ASP A 126 -13.21 14.79 -13.82
CA ASP A 126 -13.56 13.43 -13.38
C ASP A 126 -13.00 12.40 -14.37
N LEU A 127 -13.02 12.70 -15.68
CA LEU A 127 -12.43 11.85 -16.71
C LEU A 127 -10.90 11.77 -16.55
N MET A 128 -10.24 12.90 -16.27
CA MET A 128 -8.79 12.95 -16.00
C MET A 128 -8.42 12.20 -14.72
N ALA A 129 -9.18 12.37 -13.64
CA ALA A 129 -8.96 11.65 -12.39
C ALA A 129 -9.04 10.13 -12.61
N ARG A 130 -10.03 9.64 -13.36
CA ARG A 130 -10.14 8.22 -13.72
C ARG A 130 -8.97 7.76 -14.59
N ALA A 131 -8.59 8.54 -15.59
CA ALA A 131 -7.50 8.20 -16.52
C ALA A 131 -6.11 8.16 -15.86
N ILE A 132 -5.92 8.89 -14.77
CA ILE A 132 -4.62 9.01 -14.08
C ILE A 132 -4.65 8.23 -12.76
N ASN A 133 -5.51 8.60 -11.82
CA ASN A 133 -5.48 8.09 -10.46
C ASN A 133 -6.02 6.66 -10.39
N ASP A 134 -7.20 6.40 -10.96
CA ASP A 134 -7.80 5.06 -10.88
C ASP A 134 -6.95 4.03 -11.64
N ILE A 135 -6.48 4.38 -12.84
CA ILE A 135 -5.57 3.50 -13.60
C ILE A 135 -4.24 3.30 -12.88
N ASN A 136 -3.66 4.33 -12.25
CA ASN A 136 -2.46 4.17 -11.45
C ASN A 136 -2.71 3.28 -10.22
N GLY A 137 -3.89 3.35 -9.62
CA GLY A 137 -4.32 2.43 -8.56
C GLY A 137 -4.32 0.98 -9.02
N VAL A 138 -4.91 0.71 -10.20
CA VAL A 138 -4.89 -0.64 -10.82
C VAL A 138 -3.47 -1.09 -11.10
N ARG A 139 -2.62 -0.22 -11.65
CA ARG A 139 -1.19 -0.50 -11.89
C ARG A 139 -0.47 -0.90 -10.60
N MET A 140 -0.64 -0.11 -9.54
CA MET A 140 -0.01 -0.41 -8.25
C MET A 140 -0.48 -1.76 -7.70
N ALA A 141 -1.77 -2.05 -7.81
CA ALA A 141 -2.34 -3.33 -7.39
C ALA A 141 -1.78 -4.52 -8.18
N THR A 142 -1.67 -4.41 -9.52
CA THR A 142 -1.15 -5.49 -10.37
C THR A 142 0.37 -5.66 -10.35
N GLY A 143 1.10 -4.65 -9.83
CA GLY A 143 2.54 -4.69 -9.64
C GLY A 143 2.92 -4.94 -8.17
N MET A 144 3.10 -3.86 -7.41
CA MET A 144 3.53 -3.92 -6.00
C MET A 144 2.51 -4.63 -5.10
N GLY A 145 1.22 -4.50 -5.38
CA GLY A 145 0.17 -5.21 -4.64
C GLY A 145 0.32 -6.73 -4.76
N LEU A 146 0.59 -7.24 -5.97
CA LEU A 146 0.85 -8.67 -6.20
C LEU A 146 2.09 -9.15 -5.45
N VAL A 147 3.18 -8.37 -5.49
CA VAL A 147 4.43 -8.68 -4.74
C VAL A 147 4.16 -8.76 -3.25
N ALA A 148 3.51 -7.73 -2.68
CA ALA A 148 3.20 -7.70 -1.25
C ALA A 148 2.32 -8.87 -0.81
N LEU A 149 1.40 -9.31 -1.68
CA LEU A 149 0.53 -10.46 -1.42
C LEU A 149 1.33 -11.78 -1.44
N VAL A 150 2.22 -11.96 -2.42
CA VAL A 150 3.09 -13.15 -2.51
C VAL A 150 4.09 -13.19 -1.36
N ASP A 151 4.83 -12.11 -1.09
CA ASP A 151 5.80 -12.05 0.00
C ASP A 151 5.10 -12.25 1.35
N GLY A 152 3.97 -11.55 1.57
CA GLY A 152 3.21 -11.66 2.81
C GLY A 152 2.75 -13.09 3.12
N LEU A 153 2.34 -13.85 2.09
CA LEU A 153 1.91 -15.24 2.26
C LEU A 153 3.10 -16.21 2.28
N VAL A 154 3.99 -16.13 1.29
CA VAL A 154 5.04 -17.12 1.07
C VAL A 154 6.25 -16.85 1.95
N LEU A 155 6.87 -15.67 1.86
CA LEU A 155 8.02 -15.34 2.71
C LEU A 155 7.62 -15.37 4.20
N GLY A 156 6.44 -14.85 4.55
CA GLY A 156 5.91 -14.91 5.90
C GLY A 156 5.72 -16.34 6.44
N SER A 157 5.02 -17.19 5.70
CA SER A 157 4.81 -18.59 6.11
C SER A 157 6.10 -19.42 6.10
N ALA A 158 6.97 -19.22 5.11
CA ALA A 158 8.26 -19.87 5.03
C ALA A 158 9.16 -19.46 6.20
N ALA A 159 9.23 -18.17 6.55
CA ALA A 159 9.99 -17.71 7.71
C ALA A 159 9.52 -18.38 9.00
N ILE A 160 8.21 -18.44 9.26
CA ILE A 160 7.65 -19.14 10.42
C ILE A 160 8.01 -20.64 10.37
N GLY A 161 7.91 -21.28 9.20
CA GLY A 161 8.30 -22.67 9.00
C GLY A 161 9.78 -22.94 9.32
N PHE A 162 10.68 -22.08 8.86
CA PHE A 162 12.12 -22.14 9.17
C PHE A 162 12.38 -21.94 10.66
N MET A 163 11.71 -20.98 11.31
CA MET A 163 11.83 -20.76 12.75
C MET A 163 11.39 -22.00 13.54
N LEU A 164 10.23 -22.58 13.19
CA LEU A 164 9.73 -23.81 13.82
C LEU A 164 10.69 -24.98 13.66
N ALA A 165 11.31 -25.12 12.48
CA ALA A 165 12.31 -26.16 12.20
C ALA A 165 13.59 -25.98 13.03
N ILE A 166 13.97 -24.73 13.37
CA ILE A 166 15.13 -24.44 14.23
C ILE A 166 14.81 -24.68 15.70
N SER A 167 13.72 -24.10 16.20
CA SER A 167 13.26 -24.28 17.59
C SER A 167 11.82 -23.83 17.77
N VAL A 168 10.94 -24.78 18.09
CA VAL A 168 9.52 -24.49 18.37
C VAL A 168 9.36 -23.55 19.57
N LYS A 169 10.14 -23.75 20.65
CA LYS A 169 10.04 -22.95 21.87
C LYS A 169 10.39 -21.49 21.63
N LEU A 170 11.53 -21.22 20.97
CA LEU A 170 11.94 -19.85 20.63
C LEU A 170 10.96 -19.20 19.66
N THR A 171 10.43 -19.97 18.69
CA THR A 171 9.45 -19.45 17.73
C THR A 171 8.17 -18.96 18.42
N LEU A 172 7.62 -19.76 19.35
CA LEU A 172 6.42 -19.36 20.08
C LEU A 172 6.67 -18.09 20.91
N ILE A 173 7.82 -17.99 21.58
CA ILE A 173 8.19 -16.80 22.34
C ILE A 173 8.30 -15.58 21.41
N SER A 174 8.99 -15.71 20.27
CA SER A 174 9.14 -14.63 19.29
C SER A 174 7.83 -14.22 18.63
N LEU A 175 6.81 -15.09 18.60
CA LEU A 175 5.51 -14.79 17.99
C LEU A 175 4.52 -14.13 18.97
N ILE A 176 4.81 -14.06 20.27
CA ILE A 176 3.94 -13.42 21.28
C ILE A 176 3.61 -11.95 20.95
N PRO A 177 4.57 -11.11 20.46
CA PRO A 177 4.26 -9.72 20.08
C PRO A 177 3.34 -9.61 18.85
N ALA A 178 3.34 -10.59 17.95
CA ALA A 178 2.58 -10.52 16.69
C ALA A 178 1.06 -10.32 16.87
N PRO A 179 0.32 -11.11 17.69
CA PRO A 179 -1.11 -10.87 17.92
C PRO A 179 -1.37 -9.51 18.55
N VAL A 180 -0.48 -9.02 19.41
CA VAL A 180 -0.57 -7.69 20.04
C VAL A 180 -0.50 -6.61 18.95
N VAL A 181 0.49 -6.67 18.06
CA VAL A 181 0.63 -5.77 16.90
C VAL A 181 -0.62 -5.83 16.02
N VAL A 182 -1.17 -7.01 15.73
CA VAL A 182 -2.39 -7.16 14.91
C VAL A 182 -3.59 -6.46 15.57
N VAL A 183 -3.81 -6.66 16.86
CA VAL A 183 -4.93 -6.04 17.59
C VAL A 183 -4.78 -4.52 17.62
N PHE A 184 -3.60 -4.01 18.00
CA PHE A 184 -3.35 -2.57 18.04
C PHE A 184 -3.45 -1.93 16.66
N SER A 185 -2.86 -2.55 15.63
CA SER A 185 -2.95 -2.08 14.25
C SER A 185 -4.40 -1.99 13.77
N ARG A 186 -5.25 -2.97 14.09
CA ARG A 186 -6.68 -2.93 13.75
C ARG A 186 -7.41 -1.78 14.45
N ILE A 187 -7.18 -1.61 15.76
CA ILE A 187 -7.80 -0.52 16.53
C ILE A 187 -7.37 0.84 15.96
N LEU A 188 -6.08 1.00 15.72
CA LEU A 188 -5.52 2.26 15.28
C LEU A 188 -5.91 2.60 13.85
N THR A 189 -5.91 1.61 12.95
CA THR A 189 -6.41 1.76 11.57
C THR A 189 -7.87 2.21 11.56
N LYS A 190 -8.72 1.61 12.41
CA LYS A 190 -10.13 2.01 12.53
C LYS A 190 -10.27 3.45 13.03
N ARG A 191 -9.49 3.85 14.04
CA ARG A 191 -9.48 5.22 14.56
C ARG A 191 -8.97 6.23 13.54
N MET A 192 -7.90 5.89 12.81
CA MET A 192 -7.34 6.71 11.74
C MET A 192 -8.36 6.92 10.63
N SER A 193 -9.00 5.86 10.15
CA SER A 193 -10.03 5.94 9.10
C SER A 193 -11.17 6.87 9.52
N ALA A 194 -11.70 6.71 10.74
CA ALA A 194 -12.75 7.58 11.27
C ALA A 194 -12.28 9.04 11.44
N GLY A 195 -11.03 9.25 11.84
CA GLY A 195 -10.42 10.58 11.94
C GLY A 195 -10.26 11.26 10.58
N PHE A 196 -9.81 10.53 9.55
CA PHE A 196 -9.76 11.04 8.18
C PHE A 196 -11.15 11.43 7.67
N ASP A 197 -12.18 10.62 7.93
CA ASP A 197 -13.56 10.94 7.56
C ASP A 197 -14.07 12.22 8.26
N ALA A 198 -13.75 12.39 9.55
CA ALA A 198 -14.11 13.59 10.33
C ALA A 198 -13.41 14.86 9.81
N VAL A 199 -12.12 14.77 9.52
CA VAL A 199 -11.34 15.86 8.92
C VAL A 199 -11.88 16.22 7.54
N GLN A 200 -12.20 15.23 6.70
CA GLN A 200 -12.76 15.48 5.38
C GLN A 200 -14.13 16.16 5.47
N LYS A 201 -14.99 15.74 6.40
CA LYS A 201 -16.31 16.34 6.62
C LYS A 201 -16.20 17.80 7.05
N THR A 202 -15.30 18.11 7.98
CA THR A 202 -15.09 19.51 8.44
C THR A 202 -14.45 20.37 7.36
N PHE A 203 -13.53 19.83 6.56
CA PHE A 203 -12.95 20.51 5.40
C PHE A 203 -14.00 20.89 4.35
N SER A 204 -14.90 19.96 4.01
CA SER A 204 -16.03 20.24 3.11
C SER A 204 -16.94 21.33 3.67
N GLY A 205 -17.21 21.32 4.98
CA GLY A 205 -18.00 22.36 5.65
C GLY A 205 -17.36 23.75 5.55
N VAL A 206 -16.05 23.87 5.79
CA VAL A 206 -15.32 25.14 5.63
C VAL A 206 -15.40 25.62 4.18
N THR A 207 -15.14 24.73 3.22
CA THR A 207 -15.14 25.05 1.79
C THR A 207 -16.52 25.53 1.32
N GLU A 208 -17.59 24.85 1.75
CA GLU A 208 -18.96 25.26 1.45
C GLU A 208 -19.29 26.63 2.06
N ARG A 209 -18.88 26.88 3.30
CA ARG A 209 -19.13 28.17 3.95
C ARG A 209 -18.43 29.33 3.24
N VAL A 210 -17.21 29.09 2.78
CA VAL A 210 -16.44 30.05 1.96
C VAL A 210 -17.11 30.25 0.60
N ARG A 211 -17.57 29.17 -0.05
CA ARG A 211 -18.31 29.23 -1.32
C ARG A 211 -19.58 30.08 -1.20
N GLU A 212 -20.40 29.83 -0.18
CA GLU A 212 -21.59 30.64 0.12
C GLU A 212 -21.24 32.11 0.37
N ALA A 213 -20.17 32.38 1.13
CA ALA A 213 -19.73 33.75 1.42
C ALA A 213 -19.40 34.51 0.13
N PHE A 214 -18.67 33.88 -0.79
CA PHE A 214 -18.31 34.51 -2.06
C PHE A 214 -19.50 34.64 -3.02
N SER A 215 -20.37 33.63 -3.10
CA SER A 215 -21.60 33.73 -3.91
C SER A 215 -22.54 34.83 -3.40
N GLY A 216 -22.62 35.01 -2.08
CA GLY A 216 -23.45 36.02 -1.41
C GLY A 216 -22.73 37.34 -1.10
N ILE A 217 -21.53 37.59 -1.63
CA ILE A 217 -20.66 38.68 -1.17
C ILE A 217 -21.30 40.06 -1.29
N ARG A 218 -22.11 40.28 -2.32
CA ARG A 218 -22.86 41.53 -2.52
C ARG A 218 -23.86 41.81 -1.41
N VAL A 219 -24.55 40.76 -0.94
CA VAL A 219 -25.51 40.87 0.17
C VAL A 219 -24.76 41.12 1.49
N ILE A 220 -23.67 40.40 1.73
CA ILE A 220 -22.86 40.58 2.94
C ILE A 220 -22.35 42.03 3.05
N LYS A 221 -21.82 42.60 1.95
CA LYS A 221 -21.35 43.98 1.91
C LYS A 221 -22.49 45.00 2.03
N ALA A 222 -23.62 44.75 1.38
CA ALA A 222 -24.79 45.63 1.45
C ALA A 222 -25.33 45.79 2.89
N TYR A 223 -25.23 44.74 3.71
CA TYR A 223 -25.64 44.77 5.11
C TYR A 223 -24.48 45.02 6.09
N HIS A 224 -23.25 45.29 5.60
CA HIS A 224 -22.05 45.52 6.41
C HIS A 224 -21.79 44.40 7.45
N ARG A 225 -21.92 43.12 7.01
CA ARG A 225 -21.83 41.91 7.84
C ARG A 225 -20.55 41.09 7.62
N GLU A 226 -19.48 41.71 7.14
CA GLU A 226 -18.19 41.05 6.85
C GLU A 226 -17.61 40.36 8.08
N ASP A 227 -17.51 41.05 9.21
CA ASP A 227 -16.94 40.50 10.45
C ASP A 227 -17.75 39.32 11.00
N TRP A 228 -19.08 39.40 10.86
CA TRP A 228 -19.97 38.31 11.25
C TRP A 228 -19.71 37.06 10.39
N GLN A 229 -19.58 37.24 9.07
CA GLN A 229 -19.28 36.13 8.17
C GLN A 229 -17.88 35.57 8.40
N TYR A 230 -16.89 36.43 8.63
CA TYR A 230 -15.53 36.03 9.01
C TYR A 230 -15.55 35.19 10.29
N GLY A 231 -16.29 35.61 11.32
CA GLY A 231 -16.46 34.86 12.56
C GLY A 231 -17.05 33.46 12.33
N LYS A 232 -18.02 33.33 11.42
CA LYS A 232 -18.61 32.02 11.05
C LYS A 232 -17.64 31.10 10.32
N VAL A 233 -16.84 31.64 9.40
CA VAL A 233 -15.78 30.87 8.73
C VAL A 233 -14.69 30.47 9.71
N ALA A 234 -14.27 31.38 10.61
CA ALA A 234 -13.28 31.12 11.64
C ALA A 234 -13.75 30.05 12.65
N GLU A 235 -15.04 30.03 13.00
CA GLU A 235 -15.61 28.97 13.85
C GLU A 235 -15.49 27.59 13.20
N GLN A 236 -15.85 27.46 11.91
CA GLN A 236 -15.70 26.21 11.16
C GLN A 236 -14.23 25.83 10.95
N GLY A 237 -13.36 26.83 10.70
CA GLY A 237 -11.92 26.64 10.58
C GLY A 237 -11.30 26.08 11.86
N ARG A 238 -11.71 26.59 13.03
CA ARG A 238 -11.27 26.03 14.33
C ARG A 238 -11.69 24.57 14.50
N ARG A 239 -12.93 24.21 14.16
CA ARG A 239 -13.38 22.80 14.19
C ARG A 239 -12.54 21.90 13.27
N TYR A 240 -12.19 22.38 12.08
CA TYR A 240 -11.30 21.68 11.16
C TYR A 240 -9.90 21.47 11.75
N ILE A 241 -9.35 22.49 12.41
CA ILE A 241 -8.05 22.39 13.12
C ILE A 241 -8.14 21.38 14.26
N ASP A 242 -9.19 21.41 15.08
CA ASP A 242 -9.37 20.50 16.21
C ASP A 242 -9.43 19.03 15.77
N GLU A 243 -10.18 18.73 14.70
CA GLU A 243 -10.24 17.37 14.15
C GLU A 243 -8.89 16.94 13.53
N ASN A 244 -8.16 17.85 12.89
CA ASN A 244 -6.80 17.57 12.41
C ASN A 244 -5.84 17.26 13.56
N LEU A 245 -5.90 18.02 14.66
CA LEU A 245 -5.06 17.77 15.84
C LEU A 245 -5.40 16.43 16.50
N ARG A 246 -6.68 16.03 16.53
CA ARG A 246 -7.10 14.70 17.02
C ARG A 246 -6.57 13.57 16.12
N LEU A 247 -6.64 13.74 14.80
CA LEU A 247 -6.07 12.79 13.85
C LEU A 247 -4.54 12.73 13.98
N ALA A 248 -3.87 13.87 14.09
CA ALA A 248 -2.42 13.94 14.27
C ALA A 248 -1.95 13.25 15.54
N LYS A 249 -2.67 13.39 16.67
CA LYS A 249 -2.40 12.62 17.90
C LYS A 249 -2.54 11.12 17.68
N THR A 250 -3.55 10.69 16.92
CA THR A 250 -3.76 9.27 16.60
C THR A 250 -2.63 8.72 15.72
N LEU A 251 -2.22 9.49 14.70
CA LEU A 251 -1.08 9.17 13.83
C LEU A 251 0.25 9.15 14.61
N GLY A 252 0.44 10.12 15.51
CA GLY A 252 1.63 10.24 16.34
C GLY A 252 1.84 9.05 17.28
N LEU A 253 0.77 8.33 17.64
CA LEU A 253 0.86 7.10 18.43
C LEU A 253 1.25 5.86 17.60
N PHE A 254 1.15 5.92 16.26
CA PHE A 254 1.38 4.77 15.38
C PHE A 254 2.84 4.28 15.42
N PHE A 255 3.79 5.17 15.11
CA PHE A 255 5.21 4.78 15.06
C PHE A 255 5.78 4.38 16.41
N PRO A 256 5.52 5.09 17.53
CA PRO A 256 6.00 4.69 18.84
C PRO A 256 5.46 3.32 19.27
N MET A 257 4.17 3.04 19.05
CA MET A 257 3.63 1.70 19.35
C MET A 257 4.27 0.62 18.48
N MET A 258 4.49 0.89 17.19
CA MET A 258 5.16 -0.06 16.30
C MET A 258 6.65 -0.25 16.62
N ALA A 259 7.30 0.70 17.27
CA ALA A 259 8.71 0.57 17.66
C ALA A 259 8.91 -0.20 18.97
N VAL A 260 7.88 -0.27 19.82
CA VAL A 260 7.92 -1.01 21.09
C VAL A 260 7.80 -2.53 20.88
N PHE A 261 7.25 -2.96 19.74
CA PHE A 261 7.06 -4.38 19.37
C PHE A 261 7.96 -4.77 18.19
#